data_AF-A0A3R9Y8L4-F1
#
_entry.id   AF-A0A3R9Y8L4-F1
#
_cell.length_a   1.000
_cell.length_b   1.000
_cell.length_c   1.000
_cell.angle_alpha   90.00
_cell.angle_beta   90.00
_cell.angle_gamma   90.00
#
_symmetry.space_group_name_H-M   'P 1'
#
loop_
_entity.id
_entity.type
_entity.pdbx_description
1 polymer ?
#
loop_
_entity_poly.entity_id
_entity_poly.type
_entity_poly.pdbx_seq_one_letter_code
_entity_poly.pdbx_strand_id
1 'polypeptide(L)'
;MTVRLRAHHLLCLLTYSGKGYSSAFTTNLDSVADRIQLGEEIVVVSEADDVCAPLLAESDVHCHRESVMRRDDVAAAELSAILGYSIRPGTAFRMDGELITTMRDAFVAGVTRSACSGCEWFDLCSTTAAAHYVDARLTARRSPSDSGSRSTIRPAAVLQSARALPDDPLSKLSFP
;
A
#
# COMPACT_ATOMS: atom_id res chain seq x y z
N MET A 1 -3.32 -17.14 -2.16
CA MET A 1 -2.29 -16.35 -1.45
C MET A 1 -2.75 -14.89 -1.47
N THR A 2 -2.17 -14.02 -0.65
CA THR A 2 -2.52 -12.59 -0.58
C THR A 2 -1.28 -11.73 -0.73
N VAL A 3 -1.39 -10.60 -1.42
CA VAL A 3 -0.35 -9.56 -1.46
C VAL A 3 -0.49 -8.68 -0.24
N ARG A 4 0.57 -8.52 0.55
CA ARG A 4 0.57 -7.58 1.69
C ARG A 4 1.10 -6.25 1.22
N LEU A 5 0.37 -5.17 1.46
CA LEU A 5 0.79 -3.82 1.07
C LEU A 5 0.52 -2.80 2.18
N ARG A 6 1.47 -1.88 2.36
CA ARG A 6 1.27 -0.64 3.11
C ARG A 6 0.50 0.36 2.25
N ALA A 7 -0.17 1.29 2.91
CA ALA A 7 -1.08 2.21 2.24
C ALA A 7 -0.36 3.10 1.22
N HIS A 8 0.87 3.56 1.51
CA HIS A 8 1.61 4.35 0.53
C HIS A 8 2.06 3.53 -0.68
N HIS A 9 2.37 2.23 -0.52
CA HIS A 9 2.73 1.36 -1.64
C HIS A 9 1.56 1.07 -2.58
N LEU A 10 0.31 1.18 -2.10
CA LEU A 10 -0.86 1.21 -3.00
C LEU A 10 -0.74 2.36 -3.99
N LEU A 11 -0.29 3.55 -3.56
CA LEU A 11 -0.07 4.70 -4.45
C LEU A 11 1.14 4.48 -5.35
N CYS A 12 2.27 3.99 -4.82
CA CYS A 12 3.49 3.75 -5.59
C CYS A 12 3.25 2.78 -6.77
N LEU A 13 2.46 1.73 -6.55
CA LEU A 13 2.15 0.74 -7.59
C LEU A 13 1.33 1.33 -8.75
N LEU A 14 0.54 2.39 -8.53
CA LEU A 14 -0.24 3.04 -9.60
C LEU A 14 0.67 3.60 -10.71
N THR A 15 1.86 4.06 -10.34
CA THR A 15 2.85 4.72 -11.22
C THR A 15 4.10 3.90 -11.46
N TYR A 16 4.19 2.69 -10.90
CA TYR A 16 5.40 1.89 -11.01
C TYR A 16 5.72 1.55 -12.47
N SER A 17 6.87 1.99 -12.96
CA SER A 17 7.31 1.90 -14.36
C SER A 17 8.57 1.04 -14.57
N GLY A 18 8.89 0.15 -13.62
CA GLY A 18 10.10 -0.68 -13.70
C GLY A 18 11.36 -0.03 -13.15
N LYS A 19 11.25 1.07 -12.39
CA LYS A 19 12.36 1.79 -11.76
C LYS A 19 12.29 1.66 -10.24
N GLY A 20 13.44 1.56 -9.58
CA GLY A 20 13.52 1.43 -8.13
C GLY A 20 14.96 1.41 -7.63
N TYR A 21 15.13 1.06 -6.35
CA TYR A 21 16.40 1.15 -5.62
C TYR A 21 17.52 0.26 -6.15
N SER A 22 17.16 -0.93 -6.63
CA SER A 22 18.10 -1.94 -7.11
C SER A 22 17.40 -2.90 -8.06
N SER A 23 18.17 -3.71 -8.79
CA SER A 23 17.61 -4.76 -9.66
C SER A 23 16.75 -5.76 -8.87
N ALA A 24 17.19 -6.15 -7.68
CA ALA A 24 16.43 -7.04 -6.79
C ALA A 24 15.10 -6.42 -6.37
N PHE A 25 15.10 -5.13 -6.02
CA PHE A 25 13.88 -4.39 -5.68
C PHE A 25 12.93 -4.31 -6.88
N THR A 26 13.42 -3.96 -8.06
CA THR A 26 12.58 -3.88 -9.26
C THR A 26 12.01 -5.24 -9.67
N THR A 27 12.79 -6.32 -9.62
CA THR A 27 12.30 -7.68 -9.89
C THR A 27 11.20 -8.08 -8.89
N ASN A 28 11.33 -7.71 -7.62
CA ASN A 28 10.31 -7.94 -6.62
C ASN A 28 9.04 -7.13 -6.89
N LEU A 29 9.15 -5.84 -7.21
CA LEU A 29 8.00 -4.99 -7.56
C LEU A 29 7.29 -5.48 -8.82
N ASP A 30 8.04 -5.94 -9.83
CA ASP A 30 7.46 -6.55 -11.04
C ASP A 30 6.61 -7.77 -10.65
N SER A 31 7.14 -8.66 -9.80
CA SER A 31 6.38 -9.82 -9.31
C SER A 31 5.14 -9.43 -8.52
N VAL A 32 5.22 -8.41 -7.66
CA VAL A 32 4.07 -7.89 -6.91
C VAL A 32 3.01 -7.31 -7.87
N ALA A 33 3.43 -6.51 -8.86
CA ALA A 33 2.51 -5.93 -9.84
C ALA A 33 1.82 -7.02 -10.68
N ASP A 34 2.55 -8.05 -11.11
CA ASP A 34 1.99 -9.19 -11.85
C ASP A 34 0.97 -9.96 -11.03
N ARG A 35 1.26 -10.24 -9.74
CA ARG A 35 0.32 -10.91 -8.82
C ARG A 35 -0.99 -10.12 -8.68
N ILE A 36 -0.90 -8.81 -8.50
CA ILE A 36 -2.08 -7.93 -8.43
C ILE A 36 -2.84 -7.94 -9.75
N GLN A 37 -2.13 -7.85 -10.89
CA GLN A 37 -2.74 -7.86 -12.22
C GLN A 37 -3.47 -9.18 -12.52
N LEU A 38 -2.99 -10.30 -11.97
CA LEU A 38 -3.65 -11.61 -12.03
C LEU A 38 -4.83 -11.76 -11.04
N GLY A 39 -5.16 -10.71 -10.28
CA GLY A 39 -6.32 -10.67 -9.39
C GLY A 39 -6.06 -11.26 -7.99
N GLU A 40 -4.80 -11.35 -7.57
CA GLU A 40 -4.48 -11.74 -6.19
C GLU A 40 -5.03 -10.68 -5.20
N GLU A 41 -5.62 -11.15 -4.09
CA GLU A 41 -6.21 -10.27 -3.09
C GLU A 41 -5.11 -9.53 -2.33
N ILE A 42 -5.30 -8.23 -2.13
CA ILE A 42 -4.45 -7.36 -1.34
C ILE A 42 -4.98 -7.30 0.10
N VAL A 43 -4.08 -7.32 1.07
CA VAL A 43 -4.36 -6.99 2.47
C VAL A 43 -3.47 -5.83 2.90
N VAL A 44 -4.10 -4.79 3.45
CA VAL A 44 -3.38 -3.63 3.97
C VAL A 44 -2.68 -3.99 5.29
N VAL A 45 -1.42 -3.58 5.46
CA VAL A 45 -0.61 -3.84 6.66
C VAL A 45 0.10 -2.59 7.16
N SER A 46 0.48 -2.56 8.45
CA SER A 46 1.28 -1.50 9.07
C SER A 46 2.79 -1.79 9.06
N GLU A 47 3.15 -3.07 9.05
CA GLU A 47 4.54 -3.53 9.09
C GLU A 47 5.17 -3.54 7.69
N ALA A 48 6.43 -3.98 7.61
CA ALA A 48 7.05 -4.33 6.34
C ALA A 48 6.14 -5.26 5.51
N ASP A 49 6.10 -5.00 4.20
CA ASP A 49 5.18 -5.60 3.26
C ASP A 49 5.92 -6.27 2.09
N ASP A 50 5.15 -6.80 1.14
CA ASP A 50 5.71 -7.57 0.03
C ASP A 50 6.59 -6.71 -0.89
N VAL A 51 6.43 -5.38 -0.90
CA VAL A 51 7.27 -4.45 -1.68
C VAL A 51 8.63 -4.26 -1.02
N CYS A 52 8.68 -4.02 0.29
CA CYS A 52 9.93 -3.72 0.99
C CYS A 52 10.72 -4.96 1.46
N ALA A 53 10.19 -6.17 1.30
CA ALA A 53 10.84 -7.42 1.69
C ALA A 53 12.33 -7.55 1.25
N PRO A 54 12.74 -7.18 0.03
CA PRO A 54 14.15 -7.26 -0.38
C PRO A 54 15.10 -6.32 0.38
N LEU A 55 14.56 -5.24 0.97
CA LEU A 55 15.32 -4.18 1.62
C LEU A 55 15.47 -4.40 3.13
N LEU A 56 14.84 -5.44 3.68
CA LEU A 56 14.87 -5.73 5.13
C LEU A 56 16.23 -6.25 5.62
N ALA A 57 17.08 -6.72 4.72
CA ALA A 57 18.44 -7.16 5.03
C ALA A 57 19.46 -6.01 5.08
N GLU A 58 19.06 -4.79 4.71
CA GLU A 58 19.94 -3.62 4.71
C GLU A 58 20.09 -3.02 6.11
N SER A 59 21.24 -2.40 6.40
CA SER A 59 21.53 -1.82 7.72
C SER A 59 20.68 -0.59 8.06
N ASP A 60 20.15 0.11 7.04
CA ASP A 60 19.24 1.25 7.18
C ASP A 60 17.91 0.90 6.53
N VAL A 61 17.07 0.18 7.29
CA VAL A 61 15.76 -0.27 6.85
C VAL A 61 14.83 0.93 6.70
N HIS A 62 14.80 1.49 5.49
CA HIS A 62 14.03 2.69 5.13
C HIS A 62 12.56 2.64 5.59
N CYS A 63 11.94 1.46 5.60
CA CYS A 63 10.53 1.28 5.90
C CYS A 63 10.19 1.47 7.39
N HIS A 64 11.17 1.52 8.30
CA HIS A 64 10.93 1.77 9.74
C HIS A 64 10.99 3.25 10.12
N ARG A 65 11.31 4.14 9.18
CA ARG A 65 11.42 5.58 9.45
C ARG A 65 10.04 6.17 9.78
N GLU A 66 9.97 7.06 10.78
CA GLU A 66 8.73 7.74 11.18
C GLU A 66 8.09 8.52 10.03
N SER A 67 8.92 9.09 9.15
CA SER A 67 8.44 9.76 7.94
C SER A 67 7.63 8.82 7.05
N VAL A 68 8.02 7.54 6.92
CA VAL A 68 7.30 6.54 6.12
C VAL A 68 6.00 6.12 6.80
N MET A 69 6.00 5.95 8.13
CA MET A 69 4.76 5.68 8.88
C MET A 69 3.73 6.81 8.68
N ARG A 70 4.18 8.07 8.76
CA ARG A 70 3.31 9.22 8.47
C ARG A 70 2.77 9.21 7.04
N ARG A 71 3.57 8.79 6.05
CA ARG A 71 3.09 8.65 4.66
C ARG A 71 1.97 7.62 4.56
N ASP A 72 2.06 6.52 5.30
CA ASP A 72 1.00 5.52 5.32
C ASP A 72 -0.30 6.07 5.88
N ASP A 73 -0.25 6.76 7.02
CA ASP A 73 -1.45 7.30 7.64
C ASP A 73 -2.16 8.29 6.71
N VAL A 74 -1.39 9.17 6.05
CA VAL A 74 -1.91 10.13 5.08
C VAL A 74 -2.47 9.41 3.85
N ALA A 75 -1.74 8.45 3.28
CA ALA A 75 -2.19 7.69 2.11
C ALA A 75 -3.48 6.91 2.42
N ALA A 76 -3.55 6.26 3.58
CA ALA A 76 -4.73 5.53 4.02
C ALA A 76 -5.95 6.44 4.18
N ALA A 77 -5.77 7.64 4.76
CA ALA A 77 -6.85 8.61 4.92
C ALA A 77 -7.37 9.14 3.57
N GLU A 78 -6.47 9.54 2.67
CA GLU A 78 -6.84 10.07 1.34
C GLU A 78 -7.49 9.00 0.47
N LEU A 79 -6.94 7.78 0.45
CA LEU A 79 -7.56 6.65 -0.23
C LEU A 79 -8.91 6.28 0.38
N SER A 80 -9.07 6.38 1.70
CA SER A 80 -10.37 6.11 2.31
C SER A 80 -11.43 7.11 1.85
N ALA A 81 -11.05 8.39 1.75
CA ALA A 81 -11.95 9.46 1.32
C ALA A 81 -12.42 9.29 -0.13
N ILE A 82 -11.51 8.96 -1.06
CA ILE A 82 -11.87 8.81 -2.48
C ILE A 82 -12.59 7.49 -2.79
N LEU A 83 -12.37 6.45 -1.98
CA LEU A 83 -13.02 5.15 -2.18
C LEU A 83 -14.35 5.02 -1.45
N GLY A 84 -14.63 5.86 -0.45
CA GLY A 84 -15.82 5.74 0.39
C GLY A 84 -15.79 4.54 1.36
N TYR A 85 -14.62 3.94 1.56
CA TYR A 85 -14.39 2.81 2.49
C TYR A 85 -13.13 3.05 3.29
N SER A 86 -13.08 2.52 4.52
CA SER A 86 -11.88 2.65 5.35
C SER A 86 -10.76 1.72 4.88
N ILE A 87 -9.70 2.33 4.34
CA ILE A 87 -8.39 1.72 4.10
C ILE A 87 -7.60 1.80 5.41
N ARG A 88 -7.34 0.64 6.02
CA ARG A 88 -6.59 0.51 7.28
C ARG A 88 -5.98 -0.90 7.33
N PRO A 89 -5.01 -1.17 8.23
CA PRO A 89 -4.49 -2.52 8.42
C PRO A 89 -5.62 -3.55 8.60
N GLY A 90 -5.53 -4.64 7.83
CA GLY A 90 -6.53 -5.72 7.75
C GLY A 90 -7.61 -5.52 6.69
N THR A 91 -7.76 -4.34 6.08
CA THR A 91 -8.66 -4.14 4.93
C THR A 91 -8.19 -4.99 3.76
N ALA A 92 -9.09 -5.77 3.18
CA ALA A 92 -8.78 -6.73 2.12
C ALA A 92 -9.61 -6.45 0.86
N PHE A 93 -8.98 -6.43 -0.30
CA PHE A 93 -9.66 -6.13 -1.57
C PHE A 93 -8.85 -6.61 -2.78
N ARG A 94 -9.49 -6.70 -3.94
CA ARG A 94 -8.79 -6.86 -5.22
C ARG A 94 -8.69 -5.51 -5.90
N MET A 95 -7.56 -5.26 -6.54
CA MET A 95 -7.34 -4.04 -7.30
C MET A 95 -7.68 -4.31 -8.77
N ASP A 96 -8.97 -4.14 -9.09
CA ASP A 96 -9.49 -4.29 -10.44
C ASP A 96 -9.35 -3.01 -11.27
N GLY A 97 -9.71 -3.08 -12.55
CA GLY A 97 -9.55 -1.96 -13.48
C GLY A 97 -10.33 -0.70 -13.08
N GLU A 98 -11.49 -0.86 -12.44
CA GLU A 98 -12.29 0.26 -11.93
C GLU A 98 -11.58 0.94 -10.76
N LEU A 99 -11.13 0.16 -9.76
CA LEU A 99 -10.42 0.70 -8.61
C LEU A 99 -9.11 1.39 -9.02
N ILE A 100 -8.34 0.78 -9.94
CA ILE A 100 -7.11 1.37 -10.49
C ILE A 100 -7.41 2.71 -11.17
N THR A 101 -8.46 2.78 -11.99
CA THR A 101 -8.87 4.01 -12.66
C THR A 101 -9.22 5.10 -11.64
N THR A 102 -10.07 4.81 -10.66
CA THR A 102 -10.46 5.77 -9.62
C THR A 102 -9.25 6.30 -8.84
N MET A 103 -8.34 5.41 -8.42
CA MET A 103 -7.14 5.80 -7.70
C MET A 103 -6.19 6.65 -8.58
N ARG A 104 -6.07 6.32 -9.86
CA ARG A 104 -5.25 7.07 -10.83
C ARG A 104 -5.81 8.45 -11.13
N ASP A 105 -7.12 8.59 -11.26
CA ASP A 105 -7.78 9.88 -11.47
C ASP A 105 -7.58 10.80 -10.27
N ALA A 106 -7.73 10.28 -9.05
CA ALA A 106 -7.45 11.01 -7.83
C ALA A 106 -5.97 11.40 -7.70
N PHE A 107 -5.06 10.49 -8.10
CA PHE A 107 -3.62 10.72 -8.02
C PHE A 107 -3.15 11.82 -8.99
N VAL A 108 -3.61 11.81 -10.25
CA VAL A 108 -3.24 12.85 -11.24
C VAL A 108 -3.89 14.20 -10.91
N ALA A 109 -5.07 14.20 -10.30
CA ALA A 109 -5.72 15.40 -9.79
C ALA A 109 -5.05 15.98 -8.53
N GLY A 110 -4.06 15.29 -7.96
CA GLY A 110 -3.36 15.74 -6.75
C GLY A 110 -4.06 15.41 -5.43
N VAL A 111 -5.20 14.72 -5.47
CA VAL A 111 -6.05 14.46 -4.29
C VAL A 111 -5.40 13.50 -3.30
N THR A 112 -4.61 12.54 -3.80
CA THR A 112 -3.92 11.53 -2.96
C THR A 112 -2.40 11.72 -2.97
N ARG A 113 -1.91 12.95 -3.17
CA ARG A 113 -0.47 13.26 -3.33
C ARG A 113 0.18 13.78 -2.06
N SER A 114 -0.57 14.08 -0.98
CA SER A 114 0.02 14.62 0.24
C SER A 114 1.00 13.62 0.87
N ALA A 115 0.68 12.33 0.82
CA ALA A 115 1.57 11.25 1.25
C ALA A 115 2.89 11.17 0.44
N CYS A 116 2.95 11.79 -0.75
CA CYS A 116 4.14 11.78 -1.60
C CYS A 116 5.11 12.92 -1.29
N SER A 117 4.77 13.88 -0.41
CA SER A 117 5.61 15.05 -0.10
C SER A 117 7.01 14.64 0.37
N GLY A 118 8.07 15.13 -0.28
CA GLY A 118 9.45 14.78 0.02
C GLY A 118 9.87 13.34 -0.32
N CYS A 119 9.08 12.63 -1.15
CA CYS A 119 9.49 11.33 -1.70
C CYS A 119 10.48 11.55 -2.85
N GLU A 120 11.57 10.78 -2.89
CA GLU A 120 12.57 10.88 -3.97
C GLU A 120 12.01 10.56 -5.36
N TRP A 121 10.95 9.74 -5.41
CA TRP A 121 10.29 9.34 -6.65
C TRP A 121 9.17 10.29 -7.09
N PHE A 122 8.94 11.40 -6.38
CA PHE A 122 7.81 12.29 -6.61
C PHE A 122 7.72 12.75 -8.07
N ASP A 123 8.82 13.23 -8.64
CA ASP A 123 8.84 13.75 -10.01
C ASP A 123 8.63 12.65 -11.05
N LEU A 124 9.25 11.48 -10.86
CA LEU A 124 9.03 10.32 -11.73
C LEU A 124 7.54 9.94 -11.73
N CYS A 125 6.92 9.85 -10.54
CA CYS A 125 5.51 9.52 -10.42
C CYS A 125 4.61 10.60 -11.05
N SER A 126 4.99 11.87 -10.95
CA SER A 126 4.30 12.98 -11.64
C SER A 126 4.38 12.85 -13.15
N THR A 127 5.56 12.56 -13.71
CA THR A 127 5.74 12.33 -15.15
C THR A 127 4.89 11.15 -15.63
N THR A 128 4.92 10.02 -14.92
CA THR A 128 4.10 8.85 -15.28
C THR A 128 2.60 9.16 -15.22
N ALA A 129 2.13 9.86 -14.19
CA ALA A 129 0.73 10.25 -14.07
C ALA A 129 0.30 11.23 -15.18
N ALA A 130 1.13 12.21 -15.51
CA ALA A 130 0.88 13.17 -16.59
C ALA A 130 0.87 12.50 -17.98
N ALA A 131 1.65 11.44 -18.16
CA ALA A 131 1.66 10.60 -19.36
C ALA A 131 0.52 9.56 -19.37
N HIS A 132 -0.54 9.75 -18.59
CA HIS A 132 -1.68 8.84 -18.48
C HIS A 132 -1.28 7.39 -18.16
N TYR A 133 -0.23 7.22 -17.36
CA TYR A 133 0.23 5.92 -16.87
C TYR A 133 0.65 4.94 -17.98
N VAL A 134 1.04 5.43 -19.16
CA VAL A 134 1.40 4.59 -20.33
C VAL A 134 2.51 3.57 -20.03
N ASP A 135 3.48 3.95 -19.19
CA ASP A 135 4.61 3.10 -18.81
C ASP A 135 4.39 2.34 -17.49
N ALA A 136 3.23 2.50 -16.86
CA ALA A 136 2.95 1.85 -15.59
C ALA A 136 2.66 0.35 -15.79
N ARG A 137 3.25 -0.50 -14.94
CA ARG A 137 3.13 -1.96 -15.01
C ARG A 137 1.71 -2.45 -14.72
N LEU A 138 1.03 -1.81 -13.77
CA LEU A 138 -0.39 -2.07 -13.54
C LEU A 138 -1.22 -1.49 -14.67
N THR A 139 -2.17 -2.26 -15.18
CA THR A 139 -3.10 -1.82 -16.22
C THR A 139 -4.52 -1.81 -15.71
N ALA A 140 -5.28 -0.78 -16.05
CA ALA A 140 -6.69 -0.65 -15.68
C ALA A 140 -7.62 -1.53 -16.54
N ARG A 141 -7.08 -2.54 -17.25
CA ARG A 141 -7.89 -3.42 -18.08
C ARG A 141 -8.78 -4.30 -17.19
N ARG A 142 -10.06 -4.41 -17.53
CA ARG A 142 -10.97 -5.38 -16.92
C ARG A 142 -10.45 -6.79 -17.17
N SER A 143 -10.30 -7.58 -16.11
CA SER A 143 -9.94 -8.99 -16.22
C SER A 143 -11.05 -9.76 -16.97
N PRO A 144 -10.73 -10.70 -17.88
CA PRO A 144 -11.73 -11.42 -18.70
C PRO A 144 -12.74 -12.24 -17.90
N SER A 145 -12.44 -12.57 -16.64
CA SER A 145 -13.28 -13.40 -15.76
C SER A 145 -14.37 -12.62 -15.03
N ASP A 146 -14.46 -11.30 -15.20
CA ASP A 146 -15.34 -10.46 -14.40
C ASP A 146 -16.59 -9.98 -15.16
N SER A 147 -17.41 -10.94 -15.58
CA SER A 147 -18.80 -10.69 -15.93
C SER A 147 -19.66 -10.72 -14.64
N GLY A 148 -19.45 -9.75 -13.73
CA GLY A 148 -20.44 -9.41 -12.70
C GLY A 148 -19.98 -9.27 -11.24
N SER A 149 -18.69 -9.41 -10.89
CA SER A 149 -18.22 -9.23 -9.52
C SER A 149 -17.77 -7.80 -9.29
N ARG A 150 -18.66 -6.98 -8.72
CA ARG A 150 -18.31 -5.64 -8.21
C ARG A 150 -17.09 -5.76 -7.29
N SER A 151 -16.09 -4.89 -7.45
CA SER A 151 -14.93 -4.81 -6.55
C SER A 151 -15.40 -4.69 -5.09
N THR A 152 -15.30 -5.75 -4.30
CA THR A 152 -15.72 -5.73 -2.90
C THR A 152 -14.52 -5.41 -2.02
N ILE A 153 -14.43 -4.17 -1.56
CA ILE A 153 -13.54 -3.82 -0.45
C ILE A 153 -14.15 -4.38 0.83
N ARG A 154 -13.45 -5.32 1.47
CA ARG A 154 -13.86 -5.93 2.72
C ARG A 154 -13.22 -5.17 3.87
N PRO A 155 -14.01 -4.64 4.82
CA PRO A 155 -13.45 -3.96 5.98
C PRO A 155 -12.58 -4.94 6.77
N ALA A 156 -11.54 -4.43 7.42
CA ALA A 156 -10.76 -5.23 8.35
C ALA A 156 -11.70 -5.93 9.32
N ALA A 157 -11.67 -7.28 9.30
CA ALA A 157 -12.22 -8.04 10.41
C ALA A 157 -11.52 -7.53 11.67
N VAL A 158 -12.27 -7.25 12.72
CA VAL A 158 -11.70 -6.92 14.03
C VAL A 158 -10.96 -8.18 14.51
N LEU A 159 -9.73 -8.38 14.06
CA LEU A 159 -8.79 -9.30 14.67
C LEU A 159 -8.32 -8.60 15.94
N GLN A 160 -9.14 -8.70 17.01
CA GLN A 160 -8.71 -8.48 18.37
C GLN A 160 -7.56 -9.46 18.66
N SER A 161 -6.35 -9.06 18.35
CA SER A 161 -5.17 -9.61 18.99
C SER A 161 -5.03 -8.86 20.30
N ALA A 162 -5.63 -9.41 21.36
CA ALA A 162 -5.28 -9.04 22.71
C ALA A 162 -3.78 -9.32 22.91
N ARG A 163 -2.94 -8.28 22.75
CA ARG A 163 -1.64 -8.27 23.41
C ARG A 163 -1.93 -7.98 24.87
N ALA A 164 -1.93 -9.03 25.68
CA ALA A 164 -1.74 -8.88 27.11
C ALA A 164 -0.49 -8.01 27.32
N LEU A 165 -0.66 -6.89 28.01
CA LEU A 165 0.46 -6.18 28.63
C LEU A 165 1.15 -7.18 29.57
N PRO A 166 2.49 -7.30 29.56
CA PRO A 166 3.16 -8.04 30.62
C PRO A 166 2.86 -7.35 31.95
N ASP A 167 2.45 -8.14 32.94
CA ASP A 167 2.26 -7.69 34.32
C ASP A 167 3.52 -6.93 34.80
N ASP A 168 3.32 -5.70 35.22
CA ASP A 168 4.34 -4.87 35.85
C ASP A 168 4.71 -5.49 37.22
N PRO A 169 5.96 -5.94 37.43
CA PRO A 169 6.34 -6.58 38.69
C PRO A 169 6.54 -5.59 39.84
N LEU A 170 6.28 -4.28 39.70
CA LEU A 170 6.58 -3.29 40.72
C LEU A 170 5.42 -2.87 41.64
N SER A 171 4.25 -3.50 41.55
CA SER A 171 3.12 -3.20 42.46
C SER A 171 3.20 -3.85 43.86
N LYS A 172 4.37 -4.32 44.29
CA LYS A 172 4.60 -4.81 45.67
C LYS A 172 5.70 -4.05 46.39
N LEU A 173 5.47 -2.77 46.64
CA LEU A 173 6.13 -2.06 47.74
C LEU A 173 5.06 -1.59 48.72
N SER A 174 4.80 -2.43 49.71
CA SER A 174 4.13 -2.07 50.94
C SER A 174 5.02 -1.08 51.69
N PHE A 175 4.52 0.13 51.92
CA PHE A 175 5.08 1.04 52.91
C PHE A 175 4.54 0.67 54.31
N PRO A 176 5.35 0.77 55.37
CA PRO A 176 4.84 0.77 56.75
C PRO A 176 4.03 2.04 57.07
#